data_AF-A0A0B6YL91-F1
#
_entry.id   AF-A0A0B6YL91-F1
#
_cell.length_a   1.000
_cell.length_b   1.000
_cell.length_c   1.000
_cell.angle_alpha   90.00
_cell.angle_beta   90.00
_cell.angle_gamma   90.00
#
_symmetry.space_group_name_H-M   'P 1'
#
loop_
_entity.id
_entity.type
_entity.pdbx_description
1 polymer ?
#
loop_
_entity_poly.entity_id
_entity_poly.type
_entity_poly.pdbx_seq_one_letter_code
_entity_poly.pdbx_strand_id
1 'polypeptide(L)'
;KLPPRPVVKRSDPLSPLQWNSFFDGDGRINKVDELKDIIFRGGVNPAIRGEVWKFLLGFYEWDSTSKQRQEQRKRKVDDYFRMKLQWKTISVEQERRFTLLKERRGLIDKDGT
;
A
#
# COMPACT_ATOMS: atom_id res chain seq x y z
N LYS A 1 -14.15 31.36 -24.74
CA LYS A 1 -12.82 31.50 -24.08
C LYS A 1 -12.94 30.90 -22.68
N LEU A 2 -12.02 30.01 -22.28
CA LEU A 2 -12.01 29.45 -20.92
C LEU A 2 -11.48 30.50 -19.92
N PRO A 3 -11.91 30.44 -18.64
CA PRO A 3 -11.40 31.33 -17.61
C PRO A 3 -9.89 31.11 -17.37
N PRO A 4 -9.19 32.13 -16.82
CA PRO A 4 -7.78 32.00 -16.46
C PRO A 4 -7.60 30.90 -15.41
N ARG A 5 -6.49 30.15 -15.52
CA ARG A 5 -6.17 29.06 -14.61
C ARG A 5 -5.98 29.61 -13.18
N PRO A 6 -6.65 29.04 -12.16
CA PRO A 6 -6.47 29.47 -10.79
C PRO A 6 -5.08 29.09 -10.26
N VAL A 7 -4.54 29.93 -9.36
CA VAL A 7 -3.32 29.61 -8.62
C VAL A 7 -3.69 28.68 -7.47
N VAL A 8 -3.07 27.50 -7.41
CA VAL A 8 -3.33 26.48 -6.39
C VAL A 8 -2.13 26.42 -5.43
N LYS A 9 -2.38 26.61 -4.13
CA LYS A 9 -1.38 26.46 -3.08
C LYS A 9 -1.55 25.10 -2.39
N ARG A 10 -0.45 24.38 -2.16
CA ARG A 10 -0.43 23.10 -1.42
C ARG A 10 -0.53 23.37 0.08
N SER A 11 -1.18 22.46 0.80
CA SER A 11 -1.23 22.47 2.26
C SER A 11 -0.03 21.73 2.86
N ASP A 12 0.14 21.81 4.18
CA ASP A 12 1.11 20.99 4.89
C ASP A 12 0.72 19.50 4.86
N PRO A 13 1.70 18.58 4.87
CA PRO A 13 1.44 17.14 4.84
C PRO A 13 0.75 16.66 6.11
N LEU A 14 -0.06 15.60 5.99
CA LEU A 14 -0.69 14.93 7.13
C LEU A 14 0.37 14.52 8.16
N SER A 15 0.27 15.08 9.36
CA SER A 15 1.19 14.79 10.47
C SER A 15 0.82 13.50 11.21
N PRO A 16 1.75 12.88 11.96
CA PRO A 16 1.45 11.72 12.80
C PRO A 16 0.35 11.97 13.84
N LEU A 17 0.32 13.18 14.41
CA LEU A 17 -0.71 13.56 15.39
C LEU A 17 -2.10 13.63 14.75
N GLN A 18 -2.23 14.29 13.60
CA GLN A 18 -3.48 14.33 12.84
C GLN A 18 -3.92 12.93 12.45
N TRP A 19 -3.01 12.12 11.90
CA TRP A 19 -3.29 10.74 11.53
C TRP A 19 -3.88 9.93 12.68
N ASN A 20 -3.28 10.00 13.87
CA ASN A 20 -3.77 9.30 15.05
C ASN A 20 -5.16 9.80 15.50
N SER A 21 -5.48 11.08 15.30
CA SER A 21 -6.80 11.63 15.64
C SER A 21 -7.95 11.17 14.74
N PHE A 22 -7.65 10.57 13.57
CA PHE A 22 -8.68 10.03 12.68
C PHE A 22 -9.21 8.66 13.11
N PHE A 23 -8.54 7.99 14.04
CA PHE A 23 -8.94 6.68 14.53
C PHE A 23 -9.94 6.79 15.69
N ASP A 24 -10.96 5.93 15.67
CA ASP A 24 -11.82 5.71 16.84
C ASP A 24 -11.21 4.68 17.82
N GLY A 25 -11.95 4.35 18.89
CA GLY A 25 -11.51 3.41 19.93
C GLY A 25 -11.26 1.99 19.43
N ASP A 26 -11.91 1.56 18.34
CA ASP A 26 -11.68 0.25 17.71
C ASP A 26 -10.60 0.31 16.62
N GLY A 27 -10.14 1.51 16.29
CA GLY A 27 -9.17 1.79 15.24
C GLY A 27 -9.77 1.85 13.84
N ARG A 28 -11.05 2.20 13.68
CA ARG A 28 -11.63 2.52 12.36
C ARG A 28 -11.41 3.99 12.02
N ILE A 29 -11.45 4.32 10.72
CA ILE A 29 -11.39 5.70 10.23
C ILE A 29 -12.77 6.07 9.70
N ASN A 30 -13.50 6.89 10.45
CA ASN A 30 -14.88 7.26 10.08
C ASN A 30 -14.95 8.49 9.17
N LYS A 31 -13.97 9.40 9.25
CA LYS A 31 -13.90 10.64 8.44
C LYS A 31 -12.98 10.50 7.23
N VAL A 32 -13.25 9.49 6.39
CA VAL A 32 -12.37 9.09 5.29
C VAL A 32 -12.21 10.20 4.24
N ASP A 33 -13.30 10.89 3.89
CA ASP A 33 -13.26 11.92 2.85
C ASP A 33 -12.45 13.15 3.28
N GLU A 34 -12.59 13.57 4.54
CA GLU A 34 -11.79 14.65 5.13
C GLU A 34 -10.30 14.30 5.11
N LEU A 35 -9.96 13.08 5.53
CA LEU A 35 -8.59 12.59 5.49
C LEU A 35 -8.03 12.55 4.06
N LYS A 36 -8.80 12.07 3.09
CA LYS A 36 -8.38 12.02 1.68
C LYS A 36 -8.16 13.42 1.11
N ASP A 37 -8.99 14.41 1.48
CA ASP A 37 -8.80 15.80 1.06
C ASP A 37 -7.49 16.39 1.63
N ILE A 38 -7.17 16.13 2.90
CA ILE A 38 -5.90 16.54 3.51
C ILE A 38 -4.72 15.91 2.76
N ILE A 39 -4.76 14.60 2.51
CA ILE A 39 -3.72 13.88 1.77
C ILE A 39 -3.59 14.42 0.35
N PHE A 40 -4.70 14.72 -0.33
CA PHE A 40 -4.68 15.26 -1.68
C PHE A 40 -4.03 16.64 -1.73
N ARG A 41 -4.37 17.53 -0.80
CA ARG A 41 -3.87 18.92 -0.76
C ARG A 41 -2.43 19.04 -0.28
N GLY A 42 -2.04 18.26 0.73
CA GLY A 42 -0.74 18.39 1.40
C GLY A 42 0.19 17.18 1.31
N GLY A 43 -0.34 16.00 0.98
CA GLY A 43 0.42 14.75 1.00
C GLY A 43 0.56 14.17 2.40
N VAL A 44 1.54 13.29 2.59
CA VAL A 44 1.73 12.49 3.80
C VAL A 44 3.14 12.65 4.34
N ASN A 45 3.25 12.91 5.65
CA ASN A 45 4.53 12.97 6.33
C ASN A 45 5.28 11.62 6.17
N PRO A 46 6.58 11.64 5.79
CA PRO A 46 7.36 10.42 5.56
C PRO A 46 7.28 9.37 6.67
N ALA A 47 7.22 9.78 7.93
CA ALA A 47 7.20 8.89 9.08
C ALA A 47 5.96 7.97 9.15
N ILE A 48 4.84 8.37 8.54
CA ILE A 48 3.57 7.61 8.57
C ILE A 48 3.16 7.04 7.21
N ARG A 49 3.93 7.30 6.13
CA ARG A 49 3.59 6.81 4.78
C ARG A 49 3.36 5.30 4.75
N GLY A 50 4.20 4.54 5.45
CA GLY A 50 4.10 3.09 5.51
C GLY A 50 2.75 2.59 6.02
N GLU A 51 2.12 3.27 6.97
CA GLU A 51 0.78 2.90 7.46
C GLU A 51 -0.34 3.52 6.61
N VAL A 52 -0.24 4.81 6.25
CA VAL A 52 -1.27 5.50 5.45
C VAL A 52 -1.45 4.85 4.08
N TRP A 53 -0.35 4.45 3.42
CA TRP A 53 -0.41 3.82 2.10
C TRP A 53 -1.11 2.47 2.11
N LYS A 54 -1.12 1.75 3.22
CA LYS A 54 -1.88 0.49 3.31
C LYS A 54 -3.38 0.74 3.12
N PHE A 55 -3.91 1.87 3.58
CA PHE A 55 -5.30 2.23 3.34
C PHE A 55 -5.52 2.77 1.92
N LEU A 56 -4.65 3.67 1.45
CA LEU A 56 -4.77 4.25 0.10
C LEU A 56 -4.70 3.20 -1.02
N LEU A 57 -3.93 2.14 -0.82
CA LEU A 57 -3.75 1.05 -1.79
C LEU A 57 -4.75 -0.10 -1.60
N GLY A 58 -5.71 0.03 -0.67
CA GLY A 58 -6.69 -1.03 -0.39
C GLY A 58 -6.08 -2.28 0.25
N PHE A 59 -4.88 -2.19 0.83
CA PHE A 59 -4.38 -3.26 1.70
C PHE A 59 -5.20 -3.33 2.99
N TYR A 60 -5.69 -2.18 3.48
CA TYR A 60 -6.65 -2.09 4.57
C TYR A 60 -7.90 -1.33 4.13
N GLU A 61 -9.06 -1.87 4.51
CA GLU A 61 -10.32 -1.16 4.40
C GLU A 61 -10.39 -0.04 5.44
N TRP A 62 -11.01 1.08 5.07
CA TRP A 62 -11.08 2.27 5.91
C TRP A 62 -11.88 2.06 7.20
N ASP A 63 -12.94 1.26 7.11
CA ASP A 63 -13.83 0.91 8.21
C ASP A 63 -13.33 -0.31 9.02
N SER A 64 -12.19 -0.89 8.67
CA SER A 64 -11.61 -2.02 9.40
C SER A 64 -11.20 -1.63 10.82
N THR A 65 -11.30 -2.56 11.77
CA THR A 65 -10.77 -2.38 13.13
C THR A 65 -9.29 -2.75 13.20
N SER A 66 -8.62 -2.31 14.26
CA SER A 66 -7.22 -2.71 14.52
C SER A 66 -7.06 -4.24 14.61
N LYS A 67 -8.02 -4.94 15.23
CA LYS A 67 -8.02 -6.40 15.35
C LYS A 67 -8.15 -7.07 13.97
N GLN A 68 -9.10 -6.62 13.16
CA GLN A 68 -9.28 -7.16 11.80
C GLN A 68 -8.02 -6.97 10.95
N ARG A 69 -7.37 -5.80 11.03
CA ARG A 69 -6.11 -5.55 10.31
C ARG A 69 -4.96 -6.44 10.77
N GLN A 70 -4.91 -6.78 12.07
CA GLN A 70 -3.90 -7.69 12.61
C GLN A 70 -4.10 -9.11 12.05
N GLU A 71 -5.32 -9.62 12.07
CA GLU A 71 -5.68 -10.95 11.54
C GLU A 71 -5.44 -11.02 10.02
N GLN A 72 -5.86 -9.98 9.29
CA GLN A 72 -5.59 -9.87 7.85
C GLN A 72 -4.10 -9.87 7.54
N ARG A 73 -3.29 -9.12 8.32
CA ARG A 73 -1.83 -9.08 8.13
C ARG A 73 -1.22 -10.47 8.31
N LYS A 74 -1.62 -11.20 9.34
CA LYS A 74 -1.18 -12.59 9.57
C LYS A 74 -1.50 -13.48 8.36
N ARG A 75 -2.76 -13.49 7.90
CA ARG A 75 -3.18 -14.26 6.73
C ARG A 75 -2.39 -13.89 5.46
N LYS A 76 -2.21 -12.59 5.19
CA LYS A 76 -1.49 -12.11 4.01
C LYS A 76 0.00 -12.48 4.05
N VAL A 77 0.62 -12.52 5.23
CA VAL A 77 1.99 -12.98 5.41
C VAL A 77 2.10 -14.47 5.07
N ASP A 78 1.19 -15.30 5.59
CA ASP A 78 1.16 -16.73 5.29
C ASP A 78 0.95 -16.99 3.79
N ASP A 79 -0.02 -16.30 3.17
CA ASP A 79 -0.27 -16.37 1.73
C ASP A 79 0.96 -15.95 0.92
N TYR A 80 1.62 -14.85 1.29
CA TYR A 80 2.83 -14.37 0.63
C TYR A 80 3.93 -15.42 0.65
N PHE A 81 4.23 -16.00 1.82
CA PHE A 81 5.27 -17.01 1.92
C PHE A 81 4.91 -18.30 1.20
N ARG A 82 3.63 -18.73 1.24
CA ARG A 82 3.15 -19.87 0.46
C ARG A 82 3.38 -19.67 -1.03
N MET A 83 3.00 -18.52 -1.58
CA MET A 83 3.21 -18.19 -3.00
C MET A 83 4.69 -18.00 -3.33
N LYS A 84 5.46 -17.36 -2.43
CA LYS A 84 6.89 -17.14 -2.62
C LYS A 84 7.66 -18.46 -2.69
N LEU A 85 7.31 -19.41 -1.83
CA LEU A 85 7.97 -20.70 -1.77
C LEU A 85 7.81 -21.44 -3.10
N GLN A 86 6.63 -21.38 -3.73
CA GLN A 86 6.35 -22.06 -5.00
C GLN A 86 7.40 -21.77 -6.07
N TRP A 87 7.75 -20.50 -6.30
CA TRP A 87 8.75 -20.15 -7.31
C TRP A 87 10.18 -20.25 -6.78
N LYS A 88 10.41 -20.04 -5.48
CA LYS A 88 11.74 -20.11 -4.87
C LYS A 88 12.31 -21.54 -4.81
N THR A 89 11.45 -22.55 -4.76
CA THR A 89 11.87 -23.97 -4.69
C THR A 89 11.98 -24.64 -6.06
N ILE A 90 11.75 -23.91 -7.16
CA ILE A 90 11.89 -24.47 -8.51
C ILE A 90 13.36 -24.73 -8.78
N SER A 91 13.70 -25.98 -9.11
CA SER A 91 15.05 -26.37 -9.47
C SER A 91 15.41 -25.88 -10.87
N VAL A 92 16.71 -25.79 -11.18
CA VAL A 92 17.20 -25.41 -12.52
C VAL A 92 16.63 -26.33 -13.61
N GLU A 93 16.47 -27.62 -13.31
CA GLU A 93 15.91 -28.58 -14.26
C GLU A 93 14.40 -28.36 -14.49
N GLN A 94 13.65 -28.01 -13.44
CA GLN A 94 12.24 -27.63 -13.57
C GLN A 94 12.07 -26.30 -14.32
N GLU A 95 12.93 -25.31 -14.04
CA GLU A 95 12.94 -24.00 -14.71
C GLU A 95 13.22 -24.11 -16.21
N ARG A 96 14.14 -25.01 -16.62
CA ARG A 96 14.42 -25.30 -18.04
C ARG A 96 13.19 -25.76 -18.81
N ARG A 97 12.26 -26.44 -18.14
CA ARG A 97 11.01 -26.96 -18.72
C ARG A 97 9.84 -25.97 -18.60
N PHE A 98 10.05 -24.82 -17.94
CA PHE A 98 9.02 -23.81 -17.72
C PHE A 98 9.44 -22.45 -18.32
N THR A 99 9.32 -22.34 -19.64
CA THR A 99 9.77 -21.18 -20.43
C THR A 99 9.20 -19.85 -19.95
N LEU A 100 7.90 -19.78 -19.65
CA LEU A 100 7.24 -18.57 -19.17
C LEU A 100 7.84 -18.03 -17.85
N LEU A 101 8.18 -18.93 -16.92
CA LEU A 101 8.79 -18.54 -15.66
C LEU A 101 10.21 -18.00 -15.89
N LYS A 102 11.00 -18.71 -16.70
CA LYS A 102 12.37 -18.33 -17.05
C LYS A 102 12.42 -16.95 -17.71
N GLU A 103 11.52 -16.68 -18.66
CA GLU A 103 11.42 -15.39 -19.35
C GLU A 103 11.05 -14.26 -18.38
N ARG A 104 10.02 -14.46 -17.56
CA ARG A 104 9.60 -13.48 -16.55
C ARG A 104 10.73 -13.15 -15.57
N ARG A 105 11.47 -14.17 -15.12
CA ARG A 105 12.61 -13.99 -14.23
C ARG A 105 13.72 -13.18 -14.90
N GLY A 106 14.06 -13.50 -16.15
CA GLY A 106 15.06 -12.74 -16.91
C GLY A 106 14.70 -11.25 -17.08
N LEU A 107 13.41 -10.93 -17.24
CA LEU A 107 12.94 -9.53 -17.28
C LEU A 107 13.10 -8.84 -15.91
N ILE A 108 12.70 -9.51 -14.83
CA ILE A 108 12.82 -8.98 -13.46
C ILE A 108 14.29 -8.72 -13.09
N ASP A 109 15.18 -9.66 -13.40
CA ASP A 109 16.61 -9.56 -13.08
C ASP A 109 17.28 -8.40 -13.84
N LYS A 110 16.85 -8.14 -15.08
CA LYS A 110 17.34 -7.02 -15.90
C LYS A 110 16.94 -5.66 -15.33
N ASP A 111 15.71 -5.53 -14.85
CA ASP A 111 15.18 -4.24 -14.36
C ASP A 111 15.51 -3.98 -12.88
N GLY A 112 15.87 -5.03 -12.13
CA GLY A 112 16.17 -4.97 -10.70
C GLY A 112 17.66 -4.82 -10.35
N THR A 113 18.57 -4.88 -11.33
CA THR A 113 20.01 -4.55 -11.18
C THR A 113 20.31 -3.15 -11.69
#